data_AF-A0ABD7TP92-F1
#
_entry.id   AF-A0ABD7TP92-F1
#
_cell.length_a   1.000
_cell.length_b   1.000
_cell.length_c   1.000
_cell.angle_alpha   90.00
_cell.angle_beta   90.00
_cell.angle_gamma   90.00
#
_symmetry.space_group_name_H-M   'P 1'
#
loop_
_entity.id
_entity.type
_entity.pdbx_description
1 polymer ?
#
loop_
_entity_poly.entity_id
_entity_poly.type
_entity_poly.pdbx_seq_one_letter_code
_entity_poly.pdbx_strand_id
1 'polypeptide(L)'
;MEVAIDRDSVHAGDDLGSHATSIRLDPSATLRSLIEVIQDAGYLPGIYGGKATWIIWSSDKPIGVLAQQWPAPKLTVPPDSTVDQYFGNTEPRLLFRYWCQADPDEVFSNIKTGNEPPSRF
;
A
#
# COMPACT_ATOMS: atom_id res chain seq x y z
N MET A 1 -1.41 18.89 -1.81
CA MET A 1 -2.53 17.97 -1.55
C MET A 1 -2.22 17.16 -0.30
N GLU A 2 -3.25 16.70 0.43
CA GLU A 2 -3.11 15.82 1.59
C GLU A 2 -3.77 14.48 1.26
N VAL A 3 -3.06 13.38 1.50
CA VAL A 3 -3.53 12.00 1.27
C VAL A 3 -3.62 11.29 2.60
N ALA A 4 -4.81 10.83 2.96
CA ALA A 4 -5.02 10.02 4.15
C ALA A 4 -4.44 8.61 3.93
N ILE A 5 -3.71 8.10 4.91
CA ILE A 5 -3.20 6.73 4.88
C ILE A 5 -3.55 6.00 6.17
N ASP A 6 -3.79 4.70 6.06
CA ASP A 6 -4.04 3.82 7.21
C ASP A 6 -3.48 2.42 6.90
N ARG A 7 -3.25 1.58 7.91
CA ARG A 7 -2.74 0.22 7.71
C ARG A 7 -3.30 -0.77 8.73
N ASP A 8 -3.34 -2.04 8.33
CA ASP A 8 -3.59 -3.15 9.25
C ASP A 8 -2.43 -3.27 10.28
N SER A 9 -2.76 -3.73 11.49
CA SER A 9 -1.79 -4.11 12.50
C SER A 9 -1.11 -5.44 12.13
N VAL A 10 0.21 -5.57 12.38
CA VAL A 10 0.94 -6.83 12.09
C VAL A 10 0.93 -7.83 13.25
N HIS A 11 0.70 -7.37 14.48
CA HIS A 11 0.59 -8.18 15.69
C HIS A 11 -0.15 -7.44 16.82
N ALA A 12 -0.52 -8.12 17.91
CA ALA A 12 -1.29 -7.52 19.01
C ALA A 12 -0.63 -6.28 19.66
N GLY A 13 0.70 -6.27 19.83
CA GLY A 13 1.41 -5.09 20.35
C GLY A 13 1.50 -3.89 19.40
N ASP A 14 1.07 -4.05 18.13
CA ASP A 14 1.05 -3.00 17.10
C ASP A 14 -0.34 -2.36 17.06
N ASP A 15 -1.33 -2.93 17.77
CA ASP A 15 -2.72 -2.46 17.78
C ASP A 15 -3.03 -1.51 18.95
N LEU A 16 -1.99 -0.89 19.53
CA LEU A 16 -2.11 -0.06 20.73
C LEU A 16 -2.66 1.35 20.44
N GLY A 17 -2.83 1.72 19.17
CA GLY A 17 -3.34 3.01 18.73
C GLY A 17 -3.74 2.98 17.26
N SER A 18 -4.36 4.07 16.80
CA SER A 18 -4.68 4.23 15.38
C SER A 18 -3.40 4.37 14.56
N HIS A 19 -3.34 3.69 13.43
CA HIS A 19 -2.28 3.87 12.44
C HIS A 19 -2.57 5.03 11.49
N ALA A 20 -3.81 5.50 11.44
CA ALA A 20 -4.26 6.51 10.50
C ALA A 20 -3.46 7.81 10.65
N THR A 21 -2.94 8.28 9.52
CA THR A 21 -2.20 9.54 9.41
C THR A 21 -2.39 10.15 8.02
N SER A 22 -1.66 11.21 7.70
CA SER A 22 -1.71 11.83 6.38
C SER A 22 -0.34 12.23 5.87
N ILE A 23 -0.19 12.23 4.55
CA ILE A 23 1.00 12.72 3.87
C ILE A 23 0.63 13.95 3.06
N ARG A 24 1.47 14.98 3.17
CA ARG A 24 1.38 16.18 2.33
C ARG A 24 2.41 16.10 1.22
N LEU A 25 1.94 16.33 0.00
CA LEU A 25 2.75 16.30 -1.21
C LEU A 25 2.27 17.38 -2.20
N ASP A 26 3.15 17.71 -3.14
CA ASP A 26 2.78 18.55 -4.28
C ASP A 26 1.69 17.84 -5.11
N PRO A 27 0.64 18.54 -5.59
CA PRO A 27 -0.38 17.92 -6.44
C PRO A 27 0.16 17.26 -7.71
N SER A 28 1.29 17.74 -8.24
CA SER A 28 1.96 17.19 -9.41
C SER A 28 2.83 15.97 -9.11
N ALA A 29 3.02 15.60 -7.84
CA ALA A 29 3.74 14.39 -7.49
C ALA A 29 2.99 13.14 -7.98
N THR A 30 3.74 12.10 -8.30
CA THR A 30 3.21 10.85 -8.86
C THR A 30 2.80 9.87 -7.76
N LEU A 31 2.00 8.86 -8.12
CA LEU A 31 1.72 7.73 -7.23
C LEU A 31 3.01 7.03 -6.77
N ARG A 32 4.00 6.91 -7.67
CA ARG A 32 5.32 6.40 -7.33
C ARG A 32 5.94 7.19 -6.18
N SER A 33 6.04 8.51 -6.31
CA SER A 33 6.64 9.36 -5.28
C SER A 33 5.85 9.33 -3.96
N LEU A 34 4.52 9.26 -4.01
CA LEU A 34 3.70 9.06 -2.81
C LEU A 34 4.08 7.77 -2.08
N ILE A 35 4.23 6.66 -2.81
CA ILE A 35 4.57 5.36 -2.20
C ILE A 35 6.01 5.35 -1.70
N GLU A 36 6.95 5.96 -2.42
CA GLU A 36 8.34 6.13 -1.97
C GLU A 36 8.39 6.89 -0.64
N VAL A 37 7.65 8.00 -0.50
CA VAL A 37 7.58 8.75 0.77
C VAL A 37 7.02 7.88 1.91
N ILE A 38 6.00 7.06 1.64
CA ILE A 38 5.44 6.12 2.64
C ILE A 38 6.47 5.08 3.07
N GLN A 39 7.25 4.55 2.13
CA GLN A 39 8.30 3.57 2.41
C GLN A 39 9.47 4.19 3.18
N ASP A 40 9.94 5.36 2.75
CA ASP A 40 11.08 6.06 3.37
C ASP A 40 10.75 6.52 4.80
N ALA A 41 9.48 6.83 5.08
CA ALA A 41 8.99 7.12 6.43
C ALA A 41 8.98 5.89 7.35
N GLY A 42 9.21 4.68 6.84
CA GLY A 42 9.11 3.44 7.61
C GLY A 42 7.69 3.14 8.11
N TYR A 43 6.67 3.66 7.40
CA TYR A 43 5.28 3.59 7.86
C TYR A 43 4.74 2.15 7.91
N LEU A 44 5.18 1.30 6.98
CA LEU A 44 4.83 -0.11 6.95
C LEU A 44 5.90 -0.92 7.68
N PRO A 45 5.59 -1.55 8.81
CA PRO A 45 6.56 -2.33 9.54
C PRO A 45 7.02 -3.54 8.71
N GLY A 46 8.33 -3.78 8.72
CA GLY A 46 8.88 -5.07 8.31
C GLY A 46 8.64 -6.11 9.40
N ILE A 47 8.69 -7.39 9.01
CA ILE A 47 8.59 -8.49 9.97
C ILE A 47 9.88 -9.31 10.01
N TYR A 48 10.01 -10.15 11.05
CA TYR A 48 11.06 -11.15 11.11
C TYR A 48 11.00 -12.10 9.90
N GLY A 49 12.16 -12.42 9.35
CA GLY A 49 12.29 -13.25 8.14
C GLY A 49 12.17 -12.48 6.83
N GLY A 50 11.83 -11.19 6.85
CA GLY A 50 11.90 -10.34 5.67
C GLY A 50 10.76 -10.52 4.67
N LYS A 51 9.63 -11.09 5.08
CA LYS A 51 8.57 -11.57 4.18
C LYS A 51 7.23 -10.85 4.36
N ALA A 52 7.22 -9.60 4.83
CA ALA A 52 5.96 -8.87 4.92
C ALA A 52 5.41 -8.60 3.52
N THR A 53 4.15 -8.98 3.28
CA THR A 53 3.39 -8.63 2.08
C THR A 53 2.25 -7.69 2.45
N TRP A 54 2.15 -6.56 1.75
CA TRP A 54 1.13 -5.53 1.94
C TRP A 54 0.39 -5.27 0.63
N ILE A 55 -0.94 -5.29 0.67
CA ILE A 55 -1.76 -4.86 -0.47
C ILE A 55 -2.15 -3.40 -0.29
N ILE A 56 -1.93 -2.60 -1.32
CA ILE A 56 -2.32 -1.19 -1.36
C ILE A 56 -3.75 -1.11 -1.88
N TRP A 57 -4.64 -0.53 -1.10
CA TRP A 57 -6.03 -0.29 -1.48
C TRP A 57 -6.26 1.20 -1.67
N SER A 58 -6.91 1.56 -2.78
CA SER A 58 -7.53 2.88 -2.96
C SER A 58 -9.03 2.66 -3.03
N SER A 59 -9.76 3.24 -2.08
CA SER A 59 -11.19 2.96 -1.88
C SER A 59 -11.47 1.45 -1.79
N ASP A 60 -12.19 0.88 -2.76
CA ASP A 60 -12.63 -0.51 -2.84
C ASP A 60 -11.76 -1.37 -3.78
N LYS A 61 -10.62 -0.86 -4.26
CA LYS A 61 -9.81 -1.55 -5.26
C LYS A 61 -8.36 -1.73 -4.82
N PRO A 62 -7.77 -2.92 -4.98
CA PRO A 62 -6.35 -3.13 -4.82
C PRO A 62 -5.58 -2.53 -6.01
N ILE A 63 -4.61 -1.68 -5.72
CA ILE A 63 -3.87 -0.91 -6.73
C ILE A 63 -2.40 -1.32 -6.83
N GLY A 64 -1.95 -2.22 -5.95
CA GLY A 64 -0.59 -2.71 -5.94
C GLY A 64 -0.22 -3.51 -4.70
N VAL A 65 1.03 -3.96 -4.67
CA VAL A 65 1.64 -4.72 -3.59
C VAL A 65 2.98 -4.10 -3.22
N LEU A 66 3.22 -3.93 -1.92
CA LEU A 66 4.56 -3.76 -1.36
C LEU A 66 4.97 -5.07 -0.69
N ALA A 67 6.15 -5.55 -1.02
CA ALA A 67 6.72 -6.72 -0.39
C ALA A 67 8.10 -6.39 0.15
N GLN A 68 8.39 -6.82 1.38
CA GLN A 68 9.69 -6.63 2.00
C GLN A 68 10.81 -7.37 1.24
N GLN A 69 10.47 -8.39 0.45
CA GLN A 69 11.39 -9.10 -0.45
C GLN A 69 11.75 -8.31 -1.72
N TRP A 70 10.98 -7.28 -2.09
CA TRP A 70 11.15 -6.60 -3.36
C TRP A 70 11.93 -5.28 -3.20
N PRO A 71 12.74 -4.91 -4.20
CA PRO A 71 13.44 -3.62 -4.19
C PRO A 71 12.49 -2.44 -4.44
N ALA A 72 11.31 -2.69 -5.00
CA ALA A 72 10.31 -1.68 -5.34
C ALA A 72 8.89 -2.27 -5.33
N PRO A 73 7.86 -1.44 -5.07
CA PRO A 73 6.47 -1.86 -5.15
C PRO A 73 6.04 -2.18 -6.58
N LYS A 74 5.03 -3.04 -6.74
CA LYS A 74 4.39 -3.33 -8.03
C LYS A 74 2.96 -2.79 -8.01
N LEU A 75 2.59 -1.95 -8.98
CA LEU A 75 1.26 -1.37 -9.10
C LEU A 75 0.48 -1.99 -10.26
N THR A 76 -0.84 -2.06 -10.11
CA THR A 76 -1.78 -2.42 -11.18
C THR A 76 -2.26 -1.20 -11.97
N VAL A 77 -1.96 0.00 -11.46
CA VAL A 77 -2.26 1.30 -12.06
C VAL A 77 -0.97 1.99 -12.54
N PRO A 78 -1.03 2.94 -13.48
CA PRO A 78 0.16 3.63 -13.95
C PRO A 78 0.87 4.40 -12.82
N PRO A 79 2.13 4.08 -12.49
CA PRO A 79 2.84 4.66 -11.35
C PRO A 79 3.17 6.15 -11.53
N ASP A 80 3.26 6.60 -12.78
CA ASP A 80 3.64 7.97 -13.13
C ASP A 80 2.43 8.90 -13.31
N SER A 81 1.20 8.38 -13.08
CA SER A 81 0.03 9.23 -12.90
C SER A 81 0.22 10.14 -11.70
N THR A 82 -0.10 11.42 -11.85
CA THR A 82 -0.10 12.34 -10.71
C THR A 82 -1.17 11.93 -9.71
N VAL A 83 -0.93 12.23 -8.43
CA VAL A 83 -1.90 11.94 -7.36
C VAL A 83 -3.22 12.66 -7.61
N ASP A 84 -3.18 13.90 -8.10
CA ASP A 84 -4.37 14.66 -8.49
C ASP A 84 -5.17 13.98 -9.61
N GLN A 85 -4.51 13.54 -10.69
CA GLN A 85 -5.18 12.81 -11.77
C GLN A 85 -5.76 11.47 -11.33
N TYR A 86 -5.05 10.75 -10.45
CA TYR A 86 -5.47 9.42 -10.01
C TYR A 86 -6.73 9.47 -9.13
N PHE A 87 -6.75 10.36 -8.14
CA PHE A 87 -7.89 10.48 -7.24
C PHE A 87 -9.01 11.34 -7.84
N GLY A 88 -8.68 12.28 -8.73
CA GLY A 88 -9.64 13.19 -9.35
C GLY A 88 -10.48 13.92 -8.30
N ASN A 89 -11.80 13.71 -8.35
CA ASN A 89 -12.74 14.30 -7.39
C ASN A 89 -13.01 13.43 -6.15
N THR A 90 -12.28 12.33 -5.99
CA THR A 90 -12.41 11.43 -4.83
C THR A 90 -11.48 11.90 -3.72
N GLU A 91 -11.92 11.76 -2.47
CA GLU A 91 -11.05 12.02 -1.32
C GLU A 91 -9.81 11.12 -1.39
N PRO A 92 -8.58 11.68 -1.45
CA PRO A 92 -7.37 10.89 -1.57
C PRO A 92 -7.11 10.04 -0.32
N ARG A 93 -7.21 8.72 -0.45
CA ARG A 93 -6.97 7.78 0.65
C ARG A 93 -6.34 6.48 0.18
N LEU A 94 -5.33 6.01 0.91
CA LEU A 94 -4.77 4.67 0.76
C LEU A 94 -4.94 3.86 2.05
N LEU A 95 -5.27 2.58 1.91
CA LEU A 95 -5.29 1.62 3.01
C LEU A 95 -4.31 0.48 2.69
N PHE A 96 -3.40 0.20 3.62
CA PHE A 96 -2.43 -0.87 3.48
C PHE A 96 -2.88 -2.10 4.26
N ARG A 97 -3.31 -3.13 3.55
CA ARG A 97 -3.77 -4.37 4.18
C ARG A 97 -2.62 -5.35 4.33
N TYR A 98 -2.41 -5.82 5.56
CA TYR A 98 -1.35 -6.77 5.86
C TYR A 98 -1.77 -8.16 5.39
N TRP A 99 -0.96 -8.75 4.51
CA TRP A 99 -1.18 -10.08 3.93
C TRP A 99 -0.17 -11.12 4.44
N CYS A 100 0.29 -10.93 5.67
CA CYS A 100 1.18 -11.85 6.37
C CYS A 100 2.47 -12.12 5.56
N GLN A 101 2.88 -13.38 5.52
CA GLN A 101 4.02 -13.90 4.75
C GLN A 101 3.60 -14.58 3.44
N ALA A 102 2.40 -14.25 2.92
CA ALA A 102 1.94 -14.80 1.65
C ALA A 102 2.91 -14.44 0.51
N ASP A 103 2.98 -15.30 -0.51
CA ASP A 103 3.82 -15.07 -1.68
C ASP A 103 3.38 -13.79 -2.39
N PRO A 104 4.23 -12.74 -2.43
CA PRO A 104 3.85 -11.47 -3.01
C PRO A 104 3.63 -11.55 -4.54
N ASP A 105 4.26 -12.51 -5.23
CA ASP A 105 4.05 -12.70 -6.67
C ASP A 105 2.68 -13.31 -6.96
N GLU A 106 2.20 -14.24 -6.13
CA GLU A 106 0.85 -14.79 -6.21
C GLU A 106 -0.20 -13.72 -5.88
N VAL A 107 0.00 -12.99 -4.78
CA VAL A 107 -0.89 -11.87 -4.38
C VAL A 107 -1.00 -10.84 -5.50
N PHE A 108 0.13 -10.39 -6.06
CA PHE A 108 0.13 -9.40 -7.14
C PHE A 108 -0.54 -9.93 -8.41
N SER A 109 -0.28 -11.19 -8.77
CA SER A 109 -0.88 -11.81 -9.95
C SER A 109 -2.41 -11.86 -9.86
N ASN A 110 -2.95 -12.27 -8.70
CA ASN A 110 -4.39 -12.33 -8.48
C ASN A 110 -5.06 -10.95 -8.54
N ILE A 111 -4.52 -9.94 -7.83
CA ILE A 111 -5.12 -8.60 -7.87
C ILE A 111 -5.03 -7.97 -9.27
N LYS A 112 -3.96 -8.27 -10.02
CA LYS A 112 -3.76 -7.73 -11.38
C LYS A 112 -4.76 -8.31 -12.36
N THR A 113 -5.20 -9.55 -12.17
CA THR A 113 -6.25 -10.19 -12.98
C THR A 113 -7.66 -9.92 -12.46
N GLY A 114 -7.81 -9.19 -11.35
CA GLY A 114 -9.11 -8.90 -10.72
C GLY A 114 -9.67 -10.05 -9.88
N ASN A 115 -8.85 -11.03 -9.54
CA ASN A 115 -9.21 -12.12 -8.63
C ASN A 115 -8.98 -11.70 -7.18
N GLU A 116 -9.58 -12.47 -6.25
CA GLU A 116 -9.26 -12.32 -4.84
C GLU A 116 -7.81 -12.75 -4.57
N PRO A 117 -7.06 -12.02 -3.71
CA PRO A 117 -5.76 -12.45 -3.24
C PRO A 117 -5.86 -13.80 -2.49
N PRO A 118 -4.77 -14.58 -2.40
CA PRO A 118 -4.76 -15.86 -1.69
C PRO A 118 -5.15 -15.69 -0.21
N SER A 119 -5.50 -16.78 0.48
CA SER A 119 -5.78 -16.71 1.93
C SER A 119 -4.58 -16.11 2.70
N ARG A 120 -4.88 -15.32 3.74
CA ARG A 120 -3.86 -14.81 4.68
C ARG A 120 -3.42 -15.85 5.71
N PHE A 121 -4.14 -16.98 5.79
CA PHE A 121 -4.01 -18.06 6.78
C PHE A 121 -4.13 -19.44 6.14
#